data_AF-A0A7T8E9W5-F1
#
_entry.id   AF-A0A7T8E9W5-F1
#
_cell.length_a   1.000
_cell.length_b   1.000
_cell.length_c   1.000
_cell.angle_alpha   90.00
_cell.angle_beta   90.00
_cell.angle_gamma   90.00
#
_symmetry.space_group_name_H-M   'P 1'
#
loop_
_entity.id
_entity.type
_entity.pdbx_description
1 polymer ?
#
loop_
_entity_poly.entity_id
_entity_poly.type
_entity_poly.pdbx_seq_one_letter_code
_entity_poly.pdbx_strand_id
1 'polypeptide(L)'
;MQTSRGLLKLILNQWQFYPLLLLLLFPLWSLLHGASYLAFASLLAALIVLAWLGARQLSNLKRLENAARHLGEGDLSYQLSEQDAGMFHSVVHGINRMGEDVGRTILSLVNTADAMKSVAMDIKSISDAAHIGVEEQEKQAELAATAMTQMVSTVQEVSRNAASAANAAEEARQAARSGDQTVRQVVRQIDDMSAQVGQTQQVIARLAEDSNNISTIIDTISQVAEQTNLLALNAAIESARAGEHGRGFAVVADEVRSLAQRTSAATVEIQQQILQLQQGADEGVKVMTTSVEQASATHAMAHQAQQALGQIVAQIESITDMSHQIAAASEQQQAVAEEISSNISSMAQVAVENAKETHSTNLSSLKVFNMSQEISSLLGRFHVDKRAMEQLEKRHRFVEWGPQLDLGMEEINRQHQRLVSLINELHRTLEEAYGLEAIKRIVQGLVDYTANHFAYEEELFARFGYPQTEQHKLKHQQLVAKVLDFQKRVANGEDVADELMAFLKSWLINHIQGSDKEYTGFLIARGAQ
;
A
#
# COMPACT_ATOMS: atom_id res chain seq x y z
N MET A 1 47.60 55.18 148.80
CA MET A 1 47.79 53.96 147.98
C MET A 1 46.45 53.24 147.84
N GLN A 2 46.15 52.68 146.65
CA GLN A 2 45.05 51.74 146.32
C GLN A 2 43.70 52.29 145.80
N THR A 3 43.69 53.10 144.74
CA THR A 3 42.48 53.47 143.97
C THR A 3 42.43 52.89 142.54
N SER A 4 43.10 51.76 142.24
CA SER A 4 43.14 51.18 140.88
C SER A 4 42.64 49.74 140.72
N ARG A 5 42.08 49.09 141.77
CA ARG A 5 41.62 47.68 141.68
C ARG A 5 40.11 47.48 141.43
N GLY A 6 39.28 48.52 141.52
CA GLY A 6 37.82 48.42 141.32
C GLY A 6 37.36 48.47 139.84
N LEU A 7 38.00 49.30 139.01
CA LEU A 7 37.60 49.49 137.60
C LEU A 7 37.99 48.32 136.69
N LEU A 8 39.05 47.56 137.02
CA LEU A 8 39.42 46.37 136.23
C LEU A 8 38.41 45.22 136.37
N LYS A 9 37.76 45.06 137.53
CA LYS A 9 36.78 43.98 137.76
C LYS A 9 35.42 44.22 137.08
N LEU A 10 35.03 45.48 136.86
CA LEU A 10 33.79 45.78 136.14
C LEU A 10 33.92 45.59 134.62
N ILE A 11 35.13 45.82 134.07
CA ILE A 11 35.40 45.64 132.63
C ILE A 11 35.59 44.16 132.28
N LEU A 12 36.12 43.32 133.18
CA LEU A 12 36.32 41.89 132.95
C LEU A 12 35.02 41.04 133.05
N ASN A 13 33.97 41.52 133.74
CA ASN A 13 32.73 40.75 133.91
C ASN A 13 31.71 40.95 132.76
N GLN A 14 31.89 41.95 131.89
CA GLN A 14 31.01 42.13 130.73
C GLN A 14 31.33 41.19 129.55
N TRP A 15 32.47 40.49 129.59
CA TRP A 15 32.88 39.56 128.53
C TRP A 15 32.37 38.11 128.72
N GLN A 16 31.82 37.74 129.88
CA GLN A 16 31.39 36.37 130.17
C GLN A 16 30.05 35.95 129.51
N PHE A 17 29.22 36.91 129.08
CA PHE A 17 27.91 36.61 128.46
C PHE A 17 27.94 36.48 126.92
N TYR A 18 28.97 37.01 126.27
CA TYR A 18 29.14 36.91 124.81
C TYR A 18 29.29 35.46 124.28
N PRO A 19 30.06 34.54 124.90
CA PRO A 19 30.20 33.18 124.38
C PRO A 19 28.90 32.37 124.45
N LEU A 20 28.06 32.61 125.46
CA LEU A 20 26.75 31.97 125.62
C LEU A 20 25.71 32.51 124.62
N LEU A 21 25.74 33.81 124.32
CA LEU A 21 24.91 34.41 123.28
C LEU A 21 25.31 33.91 121.88
N LEU A 22 26.63 33.77 121.62
CA LEU A 22 27.16 33.20 120.39
C LEU A 22 26.77 31.72 120.21
N LEU A 23 26.74 30.92 121.28
CA LEU A 23 26.32 29.51 121.23
C LEU A 23 24.84 29.30 120.89
N LEU A 24 23.96 30.27 121.24
CA LEU A 24 22.54 30.24 120.88
C LEU A 24 22.26 30.86 119.50
N LEU A 25 22.99 31.90 119.12
CA LEU A 25 22.83 32.58 117.84
C LEU A 25 23.48 31.83 116.68
N PHE A 26 24.57 31.10 116.90
CA PHE A 26 25.28 30.34 115.87
C PHE A 26 24.43 29.24 115.20
N PRO A 27 23.67 28.38 115.91
CA PRO A 27 22.79 27.41 115.27
C PRO A 27 21.60 28.05 114.54
N LEU A 28 21.07 29.17 115.04
CA LEU A 28 20.05 29.95 114.34
C LEU A 28 20.59 30.62 113.07
N TRP A 29 21.81 31.16 113.15
CA TRP A 29 22.54 31.74 112.02
C TRP A 29 22.88 30.68 110.97
N SER A 30 23.35 29.50 111.38
CA SER A 30 23.70 28.41 110.46
C SER A 30 22.48 27.77 109.78
N LEU A 31 21.33 27.67 110.48
CA LEU A 31 20.08 27.20 109.89
C LEU A 31 19.51 28.21 108.88
N LEU A 32 19.51 29.51 109.20
CA LEU A 32 19.05 30.55 108.27
C LEU A 32 19.93 30.60 107.00
N HIS A 33 21.25 30.55 107.16
CA HIS A 33 22.18 30.63 106.04
C HIS A 33 22.22 29.32 105.25
N GLY A 34 22.14 28.16 105.89
CA GLY A 34 22.07 26.85 105.22
C GLY A 34 20.86 26.71 104.30
N ALA A 35 19.68 27.14 104.75
CA ALA A 35 18.49 27.19 103.90
C ALA A 35 18.66 28.17 102.72
N SER A 36 19.30 29.32 102.94
CA SER A 36 19.57 30.30 101.87
C SER A 36 20.58 29.81 100.82
N TYR A 37 21.62 29.06 101.22
CA TYR A 37 22.59 28.48 100.30
C TYR A 37 22.00 27.33 99.47
N LEU A 38 21.15 26.48 100.08
CA LEU A 38 20.43 25.44 99.35
C LEU A 38 19.42 26.04 98.37
N ALA A 39 18.68 27.07 98.78
CA ALA A 39 17.80 27.80 97.87
C ALA A 39 18.57 28.43 96.70
N PHE A 40 19.71 29.08 96.96
CA PHE A 40 20.57 29.65 95.93
C PHE A 40 21.15 28.58 94.98
N ALA A 41 21.65 27.46 95.51
CA ALA A 41 22.18 26.36 94.71
C ALA A 41 21.09 25.72 93.84
N SER A 42 19.88 25.54 94.37
CA SER A 42 18.74 25.02 93.60
C SER A 42 18.29 25.98 92.50
N LEU A 43 18.28 27.30 92.77
CA LEU A 43 17.97 28.33 91.79
C LEU A 43 19.04 28.38 90.69
N LEU A 44 20.32 28.32 91.07
CA LEU A 44 21.43 28.30 90.13
C LEU A 44 21.41 27.03 89.26
N ALA A 45 21.15 25.87 89.85
CA ALA A 45 20.97 24.62 89.10
C ALA A 45 19.78 24.71 88.14
N ALA A 46 18.64 25.26 88.57
CA ALA A 46 17.49 25.48 87.71
C ALA A 46 17.81 26.43 86.55
N LEU A 47 18.54 27.52 86.80
CA LEU A 47 18.99 28.46 85.76
C LEU A 47 19.96 27.80 84.77
N ILE A 48 20.89 26.97 85.22
CA ILE A 48 21.82 26.23 84.35
C ILE A 48 21.04 25.23 83.48
N VAL A 49 20.08 24.51 84.05
CA VAL A 49 19.22 23.58 83.30
C VAL A 49 18.37 24.33 82.27
N LEU A 50 17.77 25.46 82.63
CA LEU A 50 16.99 26.30 81.70
C LEU A 50 17.88 26.89 80.59
N ALA A 51 19.10 27.33 80.91
CA ALA A 51 20.06 27.81 79.92
C ALA A 51 20.54 26.70 78.97
N TRP A 52 20.79 25.49 79.49
CA TRP A 52 21.15 24.33 78.67
C TRP A 52 20.00 23.89 77.75
N LEU A 53 18.77 23.81 78.29
CA LEU A 53 17.57 23.55 77.50
C LEU A 53 17.38 24.64 76.43
N GLY A 54 17.51 25.92 76.79
CA GLY A 54 17.41 27.05 75.87
C GLY A 54 18.45 26.99 74.74
N ALA A 55 19.71 26.72 75.07
CA ALA A 55 20.79 26.55 74.09
C ALA A 55 20.54 25.36 73.15
N ARG A 56 20.01 24.24 73.68
CA ARG A 56 19.62 23.07 72.90
C ARG A 56 18.44 23.38 71.94
N GLN A 57 17.49 24.21 72.34
CA GLN A 57 16.40 24.61 71.44
C GLN A 57 16.87 25.62 70.38
N LEU A 58 17.75 26.57 70.74
CA LEU A 58 18.36 27.49 69.78
C LEU A 58 19.21 26.76 68.72
N SER A 59 19.94 25.71 69.11
CA SER A 59 20.69 24.91 68.14
C SER A 59 19.77 24.12 67.21
N ASN A 60 18.66 23.57 67.72
CA ASN A 60 17.64 22.91 66.88
C ASN A 60 16.94 23.88 65.92
N LEU A 61 16.65 25.12 66.34
CA LEU A 61 16.12 26.15 65.45
C LEU A 61 17.10 26.50 64.31
N LYS A 62 18.40 26.63 64.59
CA LYS A 62 19.42 26.84 63.55
C LYS A 62 19.53 25.66 62.57
N ARG A 63 19.33 24.43 63.06
CA ARG A 63 19.28 23.23 62.19
C ARG A 63 18.07 23.27 61.26
N LEU A 64 16.91 23.67 61.77
CA LEU A 64 15.70 23.87 60.96
C LEU A 64 15.87 25.00 59.94
N GLU A 65 16.46 26.12 60.33
CA GLU A 65 16.79 27.23 59.43
C GLU A 65 17.73 26.78 58.31
N ASN A 66 18.79 26.03 58.64
CA ASN A 66 19.70 25.48 57.63
C ASN A 66 18.97 24.50 56.69
N ALA A 67 18.13 23.61 57.21
CA ALA A 67 17.37 22.67 56.36
C ALA A 67 16.40 23.40 55.42
N ALA A 68 15.70 24.42 55.93
CA ALA A 68 14.82 25.25 55.11
C ALA A 68 15.61 26.01 54.02
N ARG A 69 16.83 26.46 54.34
CA ARG A 69 17.74 27.07 53.36
C ARG A 69 18.18 26.08 52.29
N HIS A 70 18.66 24.88 52.65
CA HIS A 70 19.03 23.83 51.70
C HIS A 70 17.85 23.50 50.77
N LEU A 71 16.66 23.28 51.34
CA LEU A 71 15.45 23.03 50.57
C LEU A 71 15.10 24.20 49.62
N GLY A 72 15.18 25.44 50.10
CA GLY A 72 14.91 26.64 49.30
C GLY A 72 15.94 26.90 48.20
N GLU A 73 17.18 26.48 48.40
CA GLU A 73 18.26 26.50 47.41
C GLU A 73 18.17 25.32 46.41
N GLY A 74 17.21 24.41 46.60
CA GLY A 74 16.97 23.27 45.72
C GLY A 74 17.75 22.01 46.10
N ASP A 75 18.46 22.00 47.23
CA ASP A 75 19.09 20.80 47.78
C ASP A 75 18.08 19.96 48.56
N LEU A 76 17.52 18.97 47.85
CA LEU A 76 16.52 18.03 48.36
C LEU A 76 17.18 16.79 49.00
N SER A 77 18.51 16.71 48.99
CA SER A 77 19.26 15.60 49.62
C SER A 77 19.48 15.83 51.12
N TYR A 78 19.33 17.06 51.58
CA TYR A 78 19.58 17.42 52.97
C TYR A 78 18.51 16.87 53.91
N GLN A 79 18.88 15.89 54.74
CA GLN A 79 18.01 15.28 55.75
C GLN A 79 18.45 15.63 57.18
N LEU A 80 17.49 15.96 58.03
CA LEU A 80 17.69 16.21 59.45
C LEU A 80 17.48 14.92 60.25
N SER A 81 18.36 14.66 61.23
CA SER A 81 18.17 13.57 62.21
C SER A 81 16.90 13.80 63.05
N GLU A 82 15.94 12.89 62.93
CA GLU A 82 14.69 12.88 63.70
C GLU A 82 14.90 12.54 65.18
N GLN A 83 15.93 11.75 65.50
CA GLN A 83 16.25 11.32 66.87
C GLN A 83 16.67 12.50 67.75
N ASP A 84 17.30 13.52 67.14
CA ASP A 84 17.81 14.70 67.84
C ASP A 84 16.82 15.86 67.89
N ALA A 85 15.64 15.69 67.31
CA ALA A 85 14.67 16.77 67.08
C ALA A 85 13.88 17.18 68.34
N GLY A 86 13.77 16.30 69.34
CA GLY A 86 13.04 16.58 70.58
C GLY A 86 11.61 17.07 70.32
N MET A 87 11.24 18.24 70.85
CA MET A 87 9.90 18.82 70.63
C MET A 87 9.63 19.27 69.18
N PHE A 88 10.66 19.40 68.34
CA PHE A 88 10.54 19.78 66.93
C PHE A 88 10.44 18.57 66.00
N HIS A 89 10.29 17.35 66.55
CA HIS A 89 10.23 16.12 65.76
C HIS A 89 9.22 16.19 64.61
N SER A 90 8.01 16.70 64.83
CA SER A 90 7.00 16.84 63.77
C SER A 90 7.41 17.80 62.65
N VAL A 91 8.14 18.87 62.97
CA VAL A 91 8.64 19.84 61.98
C VAL A 91 9.80 19.25 61.18
N VAL A 92 10.73 18.58 61.87
CA VAL A 92 11.86 17.88 61.24
C VAL A 92 11.35 16.81 60.28
N HIS A 93 10.42 15.98 60.74
CA HIS A 93 9.78 14.95 59.92
C HIS A 93 9.07 15.55 58.70
N GLY A 94 8.31 16.63 58.89
CA GLY A 94 7.63 17.33 57.79
C GLY A 94 8.58 17.92 56.74
N ILE A 95 9.74 18.47 57.15
CA ILE A 95 10.76 18.99 56.23
C ILE A 95 11.41 17.85 55.44
N ASN A 96 11.85 16.78 56.11
CA ASN A 96 12.45 15.62 55.44
C ASN A 96 11.48 15.03 54.41
N ARG A 97 10.23 14.80 54.82
CA ARG A 97 9.17 14.28 53.96
C ARG A 97 8.89 15.16 52.76
N MET A 98 8.84 16.47 52.95
CA MET A 98 8.69 17.43 51.84
C MET A 98 9.88 17.37 50.88
N GLY A 99 11.11 17.29 51.38
CA GLY A 99 12.30 17.11 50.55
C GLY A 99 12.25 15.83 49.72
N GLU A 100 11.81 14.72 50.31
CA GLU A 100 11.63 13.43 49.63
C GLU A 100 10.52 13.46 48.58
N ASP A 101 9.35 14.04 48.91
CA ASP A 101 8.22 14.16 47.98
C ASP A 101 8.57 15.03 46.77
N VAL A 102 9.21 16.18 47.00
CA VAL A 102 9.69 17.04 45.92
C VAL A 102 10.79 16.33 45.13
N GLY A 103 11.74 15.66 45.81
CA GLY A 103 12.84 14.93 45.17
C GLY A 103 12.35 13.84 44.21
N ARG A 104 11.38 13.03 44.63
CA ARG A 104 10.74 12.02 43.77
C ARG A 104 10.02 12.65 42.58
N THR A 105 9.30 13.75 42.81
CA THR A 105 8.61 14.47 41.74
C THR A 105 9.59 15.00 40.70
N ILE A 106 10.69 15.62 41.13
CA ILE A 106 11.76 16.12 40.25
C ILE A 106 12.37 14.98 39.43
N LEU A 107 12.71 13.85 40.05
CA LEU A 107 13.25 12.69 39.33
C LEU A 107 12.27 12.13 38.29
N SER A 108 10.98 12.04 38.64
CA SER A 108 9.94 11.61 37.69
C SER A 108 9.80 12.57 36.51
N LEU A 109 9.89 13.88 36.75
CA LEU A 109 9.83 14.89 35.70
C LEU A 109 11.06 14.86 34.80
N VAL A 110 12.26 14.65 35.34
CA VAL A 110 13.49 14.46 34.56
C VAL A 110 13.36 13.25 33.63
N ASN A 111 12.93 12.10 34.16
CA ASN A 111 12.74 10.90 33.34
C ASN A 111 11.68 11.10 32.24
N THR A 112 10.61 11.84 32.55
CA THR A 112 9.55 12.17 31.57
C THR A 112 10.08 13.11 30.48
N ALA A 113 10.86 14.12 30.85
CA ALA A 113 11.50 15.02 29.90
C ALA A 113 12.45 14.26 28.97
N ASP A 114 13.26 13.34 29.50
CA ASP A 114 14.15 12.49 28.69
C ASP A 114 13.36 11.57 27.74
N ALA A 115 12.24 11.00 28.18
CA ALA A 115 11.36 10.22 27.31
C ALA A 115 10.75 11.07 26.17
N MET A 116 10.26 12.28 26.49
CA MET A 116 9.76 13.23 25.48
C MET A 116 10.84 13.60 24.46
N LYS A 117 12.09 13.75 24.90
CA LYS A 117 13.24 14.02 24.05
C LYS A 117 13.45 12.89 23.03
N SER A 118 13.40 11.64 23.49
CA SER A 118 13.56 10.46 22.64
C SER A 118 12.45 10.38 21.60
N VAL A 119 11.19 10.48 22.03
CA VAL A 119 10.02 10.44 21.13
C VAL A 119 10.10 11.55 20.08
N ALA A 120 10.54 12.75 20.45
CA ALA A 120 10.72 13.84 19.50
C ALA A 120 11.82 13.54 18.46
N MET A 121 12.93 12.90 18.86
CA MET A 121 13.99 12.45 17.94
C MET A 121 13.49 11.36 17.00
N ASP A 122 12.68 10.42 17.49
CA ASP A 122 12.09 9.35 16.68
C ASP A 122 11.12 9.92 15.63
N ILE A 123 10.21 10.83 16.04
CA ILE A 123 9.32 11.54 15.12
C ILE A 123 10.11 12.31 14.07
N LYS A 124 11.21 12.95 14.46
CA LYS A 124 12.10 13.63 13.53
C LYS A 124 12.67 12.66 12.48
N SER A 125 13.24 11.54 12.92
CA SER A 125 13.81 10.54 12.01
C SER A 125 12.76 9.97 11.05
N ILE A 126 11.55 9.69 11.55
CA ILE A 126 10.42 9.21 10.74
C ILE A 126 10.01 10.28 9.72
N SER A 127 9.94 11.55 10.13
CA SER A 127 9.60 12.66 9.25
C SER A 127 10.65 12.86 8.15
N ASP A 128 11.95 12.77 8.49
CA ASP A 128 13.02 12.89 7.50
C ASP A 128 12.97 11.73 6.47
N ALA A 129 12.65 10.51 6.91
CA ALA A 129 12.43 9.36 6.00
C ALA A 129 11.17 9.53 5.14
N ALA A 130 10.07 10.02 5.71
CA ALA A 130 8.85 10.31 4.97
C ALA A 130 9.08 11.38 3.90
N HIS A 131 9.91 12.39 4.17
CA HIS A 131 10.24 13.43 3.21
C HIS A 131 10.94 12.86 1.96
N ILE A 132 11.92 11.98 2.14
CA ILE A 132 12.59 11.26 1.05
C ILE A 132 11.59 10.43 0.24
N GLY A 133 10.65 9.76 0.94
CA GLY A 133 9.59 8.98 0.29
C GLY A 133 8.66 9.84 -0.59
N VAL A 134 8.36 11.06 -0.14
CA VAL A 134 7.54 12.01 -0.90
C VAL A 134 8.27 12.53 -2.14
N GLU A 135 9.57 12.84 -2.04
CA GLU A 135 10.37 13.26 -3.21
C GLU A 135 10.42 12.18 -4.30
N GLU A 136 10.58 10.90 -3.90
CA GLU A 136 10.54 9.80 -4.87
C GLU A 136 9.14 9.63 -5.47
N GLN A 137 8.07 9.78 -4.68
CA GLN A 137 6.70 9.73 -5.18
C GLN A 137 6.42 10.82 -6.23
N GLU A 138 6.91 12.05 -6.02
CA GLU A 138 6.78 13.16 -6.96
C GLU A 138 7.46 12.83 -8.30
N LYS A 139 8.71 12.34 -8.25
CA LYS A 139 9.47 11.92 -9.43
C LYS A 139 8.79 10.77 -10.18
N GLN A 140 8.25 9.78 -9.48
CA GLN A 140 7.53 8.67 -10.11
C GLN A 140 6.23 9.16 -10.78
N ALA A 141 5.53 10.11 -10.17
CA ALA A 141 4.34 10.72 -10.77
C ALA A 141 4.70 11.50 -12.06
N GLU A 142 5.79 12.25 -12.08
CA GLU A 142 6.26 12.96 -13.29
C GLU A 142 6.62 12.00 -14.44
N LEU A 143 7.35 10.93 -14.13
CA LEU A 143 7.68 9.89 -15.10
C LEU A 143 6.43 9.20 -15.65
N ALA A 144 5.47 8.88 -14.76
CA ALA A 144 4.21 8.28 -15.16
C ALA A 144 3.40 9.24 -16.05
N ALA A 145 3.33 10.53 -15.73
CA ALA A 145 2.64 11.53 -16.54
C ALA A 145 3.24 11.64 -17.95
N THR A 146 4.57 11.60 -18.05
CA THR A 146 5.29 11.58 -19.33
C THR A 146 4.95 10.32 -20.14
N ALA A 147 4.98 9.15 -19.51
CA ALA A 147 4.62 7.88 -20.14
C ALA A 147 3.17 7.87 -20.64
N MET A 148 2.25 8.45 -19.88
CA MET A 148 0.84 8.57 -20.29
C MET A 148 0.66 9.51 -21.48
N THR A 149 1.40 10.61 -21.53
CA THR A 149 1.39 11.51 -22.69
C THR A 149 1.83 10.77 -23.97
N GLN A 150 2.89 9.96 -23.86
CA GLN A 150 3.37 9.13 -24.97
C GLN A 150 2.36 8.02 -25.33
N MET A 151 1.69 7.42 -24.35
CA MET A 151 0.64 6.42 -24.56
C MET A 151 -0.52 7.00 -25.36
N VAL A 152 -1.02 8.19 -24.99
CA VAL A 152 -2.09 8.89 -25.72
C VAL A 152 -1.69 9.12 -27.18
N SER A 153 -0.48 9.61 -27.43
CA SER A 153 0.01 9.79 -28.80
C SER A 153 0.05 8.47 -29.59
N THR A 154 0.49 7.39 -28.95
CA THR A 154 0.59 6.07 -29.58
C THR A 154 -0.79 5.49 -29.90
N VAL A 155 -1.76 5.64 -28.98
CA VAL A 155 -3.15 5.19 -29.19
C VAL A 155 -3.80 5.95 -30.35
N GLN A 156 -3.57 7.27 -30.45
CA GLN A 156 -4.04 8.06 -31.59
C GLN A 156 -3.43 7.59 -32.91
N GLU A 157 -2.15 7.22 -32.92
CA GLU A 157 -1.48 6.68 -34.10
C GLU A 157 -2.07 5.32 -34.52
N VAL A 158 -2.32 4.42 -33.56
CA VAL A 158 -2.96 3.12 -33.82
C VAL A 158 -4.36 3.31 -34.40
N SER A 159 -5.16 4.23 -33.87
CA SER A 159 -6.49 4.56 -34.42
C SER A 159 -6.41 5.05 -35.88
N ARG A 160 -5.46 5.95 -36.19
CA ARG A 160 -5.23 6.42 -37.57
C ARG A 160 -4.78 5.31 -38.51
N ASN A 161 -3.92 4.41 -38.03
CA ASN A 161 -3.45 3.26 -38.80
C ASN A 161 -4.59 2.28 -39.09
N ALA A 162 -5.46 2.03 -38.11
CA ALA A 162 -6.65 1.21 -38.29
C ALA A 162 -7.61 1.81 -39.33
N ALA A 163 -7.86 3.13 -39.27
CA ALA A 163 -8.68 3.83 -40.27
C ALA A 163 -8.05 3.76 -41.67
N SER A 164 -6.73 3.91 -41.77
CA SER A 164 -6.00 3.79 -43.04
C SER A 164 -6.07 2.36 -43.61
N ALA A 165 -5.95 1.34 -42.75
CA ALA A 165 -6.09 -0.06 -43.13
C ALA A 165 -7.50 -0.39 -43.64
N ALA A 166 -8.55 0.14 -42.98
CA ALA A 166 -9.93 0.00 -43.43
C ALA A 166 -10.15 0.61 -44.84
N ASN A 167 -9.58 1.80 -45.09
CA ASN A 167 -9.66 2.44 -46.40
C ASN A 167 -8.92 1.63 -47.49
N ALA A 168 -7.71 1.14 -47.20
CA ALA A 168 -6.95 0.31 -48.13
C ALA A 168 -7.66 -1.03 -48.42
N ALA A 169 -8.30 -1.63 -47.41
CA ALA A 169 -9.13 -2.81 -47.58
C ALA A 169 -10.34 -2.52 -48.49
N GLU A 170 -11.02 -1.39 -48.32
CA GLU A 170 -12.13 -0.97 -49.17
C GLU A 170 -11.71 -0.77 -50.63
N GLU A 171 -10.55 -0.14 -50.88
CA GLU A 171 -9.98 -0.01 -52.24
C GLU A 171 -9.67 -1.39 -52.86
N ALA A 172 -9.04 -2.29 -52.09
CA ALA A 172 -8.77 -3.66 -52.54
C ALA A 172 -10.06 -4.43 -52.85
N ARG A 173 -11.12 -4.22 -52.06
CA ARG A 173 -12.45 -4.82 -52.28
C ARG A 173 -13.04 -4.39 -53.61
N GLN A 174 -12.94 -3.09 -53.93
CA GLN A 174 -13.41 -2.54 -55.20
C GLN A 174 -12.62 -3.11 -56.39
N ALA A 175 -11.30 -3.20 -56.26
CA ALA A 175 -10.44 -3.80 -57.29
C ALA A 175 -10.78 -5.29 -57.51
N ALA A 176 -10.98 -6.07 -56.44
CA ALA A 176 -11.36 -7.48 -56.54
C ALA A 176 -12.75 -7.67 -57.18
N ARG A 177 -13.72 -6.81 -56.84
CA ARG A 177 -15.05 -6.84 -57.48
C ARG A 177 -15.01 -6.49 -58.97
N SER A 178 -14.18 -5.51 -59.36
CA SER A 178 -13.94 -5.19 -60.76
C SER A 178 -13.29 -6.36 -61.51
N GLY A 179 -12.33 -7.05 -60.86
CA GLY A 179 -11.75 -8.29 -61.35
C GLY A 179 -12.80 -9.40 -61.56
N ASP A 180 -13.70 -9.62 -60.60
CA ASP A 180 -14.77 -10.61 -60.70
C ASP A 180 -15.71 -10.32 -61.87
N GLN A 181 -16.08 -9.05 -62.06
CA GLN A 181 -16.89 -8.62 -63.21
C GLN A 181 -16.20 -8.89 -64.55
N THR A 182 -14.89 -8.63 -64.62
CA THR A 182 -14.09 -8.88 -65.82
C THR A 182 -14.02 -10.38 -66.13
N VAL A 183 -13.79 -11.23 -65.13
CA VAL A 183 -13.77 -12.69 -65.30
C VAL A 183 -15.14 -13.22 -65.74
N ARG A 184 -16.24 -12.71 -65.18
CA ARG A 184 -17.60 -13.06 -65.64
C ARG A 184 -17.87 -12.66 -67.09
N GLN A 185 -17.24 -11.60 -67.58
CA GLN A 185 -17.32 -11.21 -68.98
C GLN A 185 -16.51 -12.18 -69.87
N VAL A 186 -15.32 -12.59 -69.42
CA VAL A 186 -14.50 -13.58 -70.12
C VAL A 186 -15.23 -14.93 -70.22
N VAL A 187 -15.87 -15.40 -69.15
CA VAL A 187 -16.68 -16.63 -69.15
C VAL A 187 -17.76 -16.57 -70.23
N ARG A 188 -18.53 -15.46 -70.28
CA ARG A 188 -19.56 -15.27 -71.32
C ARG A 188 -18.99 -15.28 -72.74
N GLN A 189 -17.85 -14.64 -72.96
CA GLN A 189 -17.18 -14.65 -74.27
C GLN A 189 -16.69 -16.04 -74.68
N ILE A 190 -16.25 -16.86 -73.71
CA ILE A 190 -15.86 -18.25 -73.97
C ILE A 190 -17.07 -19.09 -74.34
N ASP A 191 -18.21 -18.92 -73.64
CA ASP A 191 -19.45 -19.63 -73.97
C ASP A 191 -19.93 -19.29 -75.39
N ASP A 192 -19.92 -18.00 -75.76
CA ASP A 192 -20.26 -17.55 -77.11
C ASP A 192 -19.30 -18.12 -78.16
N MET A 193 -18.00 -18.14 -77.87
CA MET A 193 -16.97 -18.71 -78.74
C MET A 193 -17.17 -20.22 -78.92
N SER A 194 -17.46 -20.96 -77.85
CA SER A 194 -17.75 -22.39 -77.91
C SER A 194 -18.98 -22.69 -78.78
N ALA A 195 -20.03 -21.87 -78.69
CA ALA A 195 -21.20 -21.97 -79.56
C ALA A 195 -20.84 -21.72 -81.03
N GLN A 196 -20.04 -20.69 -81.32
CA GLN A 196 -19.58 -20.35 -82.67
C GLN A 196 -18.72 -21.46 -83.29
N VAL A 197 -17.82 -22.06 -82.52
CA VAL A 197 -16.99 -23.21 -82.93
C VAL A 197 -17.86 -24.42 -83.21
N GLY A 198 -18.84 -24.71 -82.35
CA GLY A 198 -19.81 -25.80 -82.58
C GLY A 198 -20.62 -25.62 -83.86
N GLN A 199 -21.05 -24.40 -84.18
CA GLN A 199 -21.73 -24.09 -85.44
C GLN A 199 -20.80 -24.26 -86.65
N THR A 200 -19.54 -23.85 -86.53
CA THR A 200 -18.53 -24.00 -87.59
C THR A 200 -18.23 -25.48 -87.86
N GLN A 201 -18.15 -26.30 -86.80
CA GLN A 201 -17.98 -27.74 -86.92
C GLN A 201 -19.11 -28.40 -87.71
N GLN A 202 -20.37 -27.97 -87.52
CA GLN A 202 -21.51 -28.45 -88.31
C GLN A 202 -21.40 -28.08 -89.79
N VAL A 203 -20.95 -26.87 -90.11
CA VAL A 203 -20.77 -26.42 -91.50
C VAL A 203 -19.68 -27.22 -92.20
N ILE A 204 -18.54 -27.45 -91.53
CA ILE A 204 -17.43 -28.25 -92.10
C ILE A 204 -17.84 -29.71 -92.26
N ALA A 205 -18.56 -30.29 -91.29
CA ALA A 205 -19.08 -31.65 -91.41
C ALA A 205 -20.00 -31.81 -92.62
N ARG A 206 -20.87 -30.81 -92.88
CA ARG A 206 -21.73 -30.79 -94.07
C ARG A 206 -20.92 -30.66 -95.36
N LEU A 207 -19.87 -29.84 -95.38
CA LEU A 207 -18.96 -29.73 -96.53
C LEU A 207 -18.25 -31.07 -96.84
N ALA A 208 -17.86 -31.81 -95.80
CA ALA A 208 -17.27 -33.14 -95.96
C ALA A 208 -18.28 -34.13 -96.59
N GLU A 209 -19.52 -34.11 -96.12
CA GLU A 209 -20.62 -34.92 -96.67
C GLU A 209 -20.92 -34.56 -98.13
N ASP A 210 -21.08 -33.26 -98.43
CA ASP A 210 -21.32 -32.76 -99.79
C ASP A 210 -20.17 -33.13 -100.73
N SER A 211 -18.92 -33.04 -100.27
CA SER A 211 -17.75 -33.45 -101.05
C SER A 211 -17.75 -34.95 -101.36
N ASN A 212 -18.18 -35.80 -100.42
CA ASN A 212 -18.33 -37.24 -100.63
C ASN A 212 -19.44 -37.57 -101.65
N ASN A 213 -20.55 -36.83 -101.59
CA ASN A 213 -21.64 -36.94 -102.57
C ASN A 213 -21.15 -36.56 -103.98
N ILE A 214 -20.38 -35.47 -104.10
CA ILE A 214 -19.79 -35.07 -105.39
C ILE A 214 -18.80 -36.11 -105.91
N SER A 215 -17.96 -36.69 -105.05
CA SER A 215 -17.04 -37.78 -105.44
C SER A 215 -17.78 -38.93 -106.12
N THR A 216 -18.92 -39.35 -105.55
CA THR A 216 -19.76 -40.44 -106.10
C THR A 216 -20.33 -40.09 -107.48
N ILE A 217 -20.73 -38.83 -107.67
CA ILE A 217 -21.23 -38.34 -108.97
C ILE A 217 -20.09 -38.34 -110.01
N ILE A 218 -18.90 -37.88 -109.64
CA ILE A 218 -17.73 -37.84 -110.53
C ILE A 218 -17.28 -39.24 -110.92
N ASP A 219 -17.29 -40.21 -110.00
CA ASP A 219 -17.05 -41.63 -110.31
C ASP A 219 -18.03 -42.14 -111.37
N THR A 220 -19.31 -41.79 -111.24
CA THR A 220 -20.35 -42.17 -112.22
C THR A 220 -20.10 -41.52 -113.58
N ILE A 221 -19.72 -40.24 -113.62
CA ILE A 221 -19.40 -39.54 -114.88
C ILE A 221 -18.14 -40.14 -115.54
N SER A 222 -17.13 -40.49 -114.74
CA SER A 222 -15.92 -41.15 -115.22
C SER A 222 -16.25 -42.50 -115.87
N GLN A 223 -17.09 -43.31 -115.23
CA GLN A 223 -17.59 -44.57 -115.78
C GLN A 223 -18.39 -44.36 -117.09
N VAL A 224 -19.24 -43.33 -117.16
CA VAL A 224 -20.00 -42.99 -118.38
C VAL A 224 -19.06 -42.53 -119.49
N ALA A 225 -18.04 -41.73 -119.19
CA ALA A 225 -17.04 -41.28 -120.15
C ALA A 225 -16.21 -42.46 -120.69
N GLU A 226 -15.82 -43.40 -119.84
CA GLU A 226 -15.10 -44.62 -120.24
C GLU A 226 -15.97 -45.53 -121.12
N GLN A 227 -17.24 -45.74 -120.73
CA GLN A 227 -18.21 -46.45 -121.57
C GLN A 227 -18.43 -45.76 -122.92
N THR A 228 -18.51 -44.43 -122.94
CA THR A 228 -18.66 -43.64 -124.17
C THR A 228 -17.42 -43.76 -125.06
N ASN A 229 -16.22 -43.76 -124.46
CA ASN A 229 -14.96 -43.97 -125.17
C ASN A 229 -14.89 -45.38 -125.81
N LEU A 230 -15.34 -46.41 -125.08
CA LEU A 230 -15.44 -47.79 -125.60
C LEU A 230 -16.48 -47.91 -126.72
N LEU A 231 -17.65 -47.28 -126.58
CA LEU A 231 -18.68 -47.24 -127.63
C LEU A 231 -18.18 -46.51 -128.88
N ALA A 232 -17.50 -45.38 -128.72
CA ALA A 232 -16.90 -44.62 -129.80
C ALA A 232 -15.79 -45.39 -130.50
N LEU A 233 -14.96 -46.12 -129.75
CA LEU A 233 -13.94 -47.01 -130.32
C LEU A 233 -14.57 -48.12 -131.16
N ASN A 234 -15.63 -48.77 -130.67
CA ASN A 234 -16.36 -49.78 -131.43
C ASN A 234 -16.98 -49.20 -132.71
N ALA A 235 -17.53 -47.98 -132.64
CA ALA A 235 -18.07 -47.26 -133.80
C ALA A 235 -16.98 -46.88 -134.82
N ALA A 236 -15.79 -46.47 -134.36
CA ALA A 236 -14.65 -46.16 -135.22
C ALA A 236 -14.13 -47.41 -135.95
N ILE A 237 -14.05 -48.55 -135.24
CA ILE A 237 -13.69 -49.85 -135.82
C ILE A 237 -14.68 -50.26 -136.90
N GLU A 238 -15.99 -50.18 -136.62
CA GLU A 238 -17.02 -50.57 -137.60
C GLU A 238 -17.08 -49.59 -138.79
N SER A 239 -16.81 -48.30 -138.57
CA SER A 239 -16.68 -47.30 -139.63
C SER A 239 -15.48 -47.56 -140.55
N ALA A 240 -14.34 -47.98 -139.99
CA ALA A 240 -13.18 -48.40 -140.78
C ALA A 240 -13.46 -49.69 -141.58
N ARG A 241 -14.30 -50.58 -141.03
CA ARG A 241 -14.75 -51.82 -141.67
C ARG A 241 -15.68 -51.59 -142.87
N ALA A 242 -16.46 -50.51 -142.85
CA ALA A 242 -17.37 -50.11 -143.93
C ALA A 242 -16.69 -49.37 -145.12
N GLY A 243 -15.37 -49.13 -145.06
CA GLY A 243 -14.60 -48.53 -146.15
C GLY A 243 -15.03 -47.10 -146.51
N GLU A 244 -15.13 -46.78 -147.82
CA GLU A 244 -15.49 -45.43 -148.29
C GLU A 244 -16.88 -44.96 -147.85
N HIS A 245 -17.82 -45.88 -147.60
CA HIS A 245 -19.18 -45.54 -147.09
C HIS A 245 -19.19 -45.15 -145.60
N GLY A 246 -18.14 -45.48 -144.84
CA GLY A 246 -18.03 -45.22 -143.39
C GLY A 246 -17.29 -43.94 -143.01
N ARG A 247 -16.71 -43.18 -143.96
CA ARG A 247 -15.85 -42.02 -143.66
C ARG A 247 -16.52 -40.93 -142.84
N GLY A 248 -17.78 -40.62 -143.11
CA GLY A 248 -18.53 -39.61 -142.34
C GLY A 248 -18.78 -40.04 -140.89
N PHE A 249 -19.06 -41.33 -140.68
CA PHE A 249 -19.25 -41.91 -139.34
C PHE A 249 -17.93 -42.05 -138.58
N ALA A 250 -16.81 -42.36 -139.25
CA ALA A 250 -15.50 -42.44 -138.64
C ALA A 250 -15.08 -41.10 -137.99
N VAL A 251 -15.32 -39.97 -138.68
CA VAL A 251 -15.02 -38.64 -138.13
C VAL A 251 -15.84 -38.34 -136.88
N VAL A 252 -17.13 -38.70 -136.88
CA VAL A 252 -18.00 -38.52 -135.69
C VAL A 252 -17.55 -39.44 -134.55
N ALA A 253 -17.18 -40.69 -134.84
CA ALA A 253 -16.70 -41.64 -133.83
C ALA A 253 -15.38 -41.17 -133.19
N ASP A 254 -14.44 -40.63 -133.98
CA ASP A 254 -13.19 -40.06 -133.45
C ASP A 254 -13.44 -38.78 -132.62
N GLU A 255 -14.39 -37.93 -133.02
CA GLU A 255 -14.77 -36.73 -132.24
C GLU A 255 -15.44 -37.12 -130.91
N VAL A 256 -16.34 -38.11 -130.91
CA VAL A 256 -16.95 -38.64 -129.68
C VAL A 256 -15.90 -39.30 -128.78
N ARG A 257 -14.93 -40.03 -129.36
CA ARG A 257 -13.82 -40.63 -128.60
C ARG A 257 -12.94 -39.56 -127.95
N SER A 258 -12.56 -38.53 -128.72
CA SER A 258 -11.80 -37.38 -128.23
C SER A 258 -12.55 -36.65 -127.10
N LEU A 259 -13.86 -36.44 -127.26
CA LEU A 259 -14.71 -35.83 -126.23
C LEU A 259 -14.74 -36.70 -124.97
N ALA A 260 -14.95 -38.00 -125.09
CA ALA A 260 -14.97 -38.94 -123.97
C ALA A 260 -13.63 -39.00 -123.21
N GLN A 261 -12.50 -38.97 -123.93
CA GLN A 261 -11.16 -38.87 -123.33
C GLN A 261 -10.95 -37.54 -122.59
N ARG A 262 -11.40 -36.42 -123.17
CA ARG A 262 -11.36 -35.11 -122.51
C ARG A 262 -12.25 -35.05 -121.26
N THR A 263 -13.44 -35.66 -121.31
CA THR A 263 -14.34 -35.79 -120.16
C THR A 263 -13.71 -36.63 -119.06
N SER A 264 -13.10 -37.77 -119.39
CA SER A 264 -12.40 -38.62 -118.42
C SER A 264 -11.22 -37.90 -117.76
N ALA A 265 -10.41 -37.19 -118.55
CA ALA A 265 -9.32 -36.36 -118.03
C ALA A 265 -9.83 -35.26 -117.07
N ALA A 266 -10.92 -34.58 -117.43
CA ALA A 266 -11.55 -33.58 -116.56
C ALA A 266 -12.12 -34.20 -115.28
N THR A 267 -12.70 -35.40 -115.33
CA THR A 267 -13.18 -36.08 -114.11
C THR A 267 -12.05 -36.46 -113.16
N VAL A 268 -10.89 -36.86 -113.67
CA VAL A 268 -9.70 -37.13 -112.84
C VAL A 268 -9.22 -35.85 -112.14
N GLU A 269 -9.17 -34.73 -112.85
CA GLU A 269 -8.77 -33.44 -112.29
C GLU A 269 -9.76 -32.96 -111.22
N ILE A 270 -11.08 -33.07 -111.46
CA ILE A 270 -12.11 -32.75 -110.46
C ILE A 270 -12.00 -33.67 -109.25
N GLN A 271 -11.77 -34.97 -109.44
CA GLN A 271 -11.65 -35.90 -108.33
C GLN A 271 -10.46 -35.57 -107.42
N GLN A 272 -9.35 -35.12 -108.00
CA GLN A 272 -8.20 -34.64 -107.24
C GLN A 272 -8.54 -33.39 -106.41
N GLN A 273 -9.35 -32.46 -106.94
CA GLN A 273 -9.84 -31.30 -106.19
C GLN A 273 -10.80 -31.70 -105.07
N ILE A 274 -11.68 -32.69 -105.29
CA ILE A 274 -12.59 -33.21 -104.27
C ILE A 274 -11.82 -33.89 -103.13
N LEU A 275 -10.78 -34.67 -103.45
CA LEU A 275 -9.87 -35.24 -102.44
C LEU A 275 -9.21 -34.16 -101.57
N GLN A 276 -8.76 -33.05 -102.19
CA GLN A 276 -8.22 -31.92 -101.44
C GLN A 276 -9.27 -31.25 -100.54
N LEU A 277 -10.52 -31.10 -101.03
CA LEU A 277 -11.63 -30.56 -100.23
C LEU A 277 -11.98 -31.46 -99.05
N GLN A 278 -12.03 -32.78 -99.25
CA GLN A 278 -12.26 -33.76 -98.18
C GLN A 278 -11.16 -33.70 -97.11
N GLN A 279 -9.89 -33.68 -97.54
CA GLN A 279 -8.76 -33.58 -96.62
C GLN A 279 -8.79 -32.26 -95.83
N GLY A 280 -9.09 -31.14 -96.50
CA GLY A 280 -9.24 -29.84 -95.84
C GLY A 280 -10.41 -29.79 -94.86
N ALA A 281 -11.52 -30.47 -95.15
CA ALA A 281 -12.64 -30.59 -94.23
C ALA A 281 -12.28 -31.43 -92.99
N ASP A 282 -11.59 -32.56 -93.17
CA ASP A 282 -11.11 -33.41 -92.06
C ASP A 282 -10.11 -32.67 -91.14
N GLU A 283 -9.18 -31.93 -91.74
CA GLU A 283 -8.26 -31.05 -90.99
C GLU A 283 -9.04 -29.96 -90.23
N GLY A 284 -10.05 -29.36 -90.86
CA GLY A 284 -10.96 -28.39 -90.24
C GLY A 284 -11.68 -28.97 -89.02
N VAL A 285 -12.23 -30.18 -89.11
CA VAL A 285 -12.89 -30.87 -87.97
C VAL A 285 -11.90 -31.11 -86.83
N LYS A 286 -10.67 -31.54 -87.12
CA LYS A 286 -9.62 -31.69 -86.10
C LYS A 286 -9.32 -30.39 -85.38
N VAL A 287 -9.11 -29.29 -86.11
CA VAL A 287 -8.84 -27.97 -85.52
C VAL A 287 -10.00 -27.49 -84.66
N MET A 288 -11.25 -27.68 -85.12
CA MET A 288 -12.44 -27.33 -84.34
C MET A 288 -12.55 -28.15 -83.05
N THR A 289 -12.24 -29.45 -83.10
CA THR A 289 -12.26 -30.32 -81.91
C THR A 289 -11.26 -29.85 -80.85
N THR A 290 -10.01 -29.57 -81.26
CA THR A 290 -8.99 -29.01 -80.37
C THR A 290 -9.40 -27.64 -79.81
N SER A 291 -10.09 -26.81 -80.63
CA SER A 291 -10.58 -25.50 -80.19
C SER A 291 -11.65 -25.61 -79.10
N VAL A 292 -12.54 -26.60 -79.19
CA VAL A 292 -13.53 -26.89 -78.13
C VAL A 292 -12.86 -27.33 -76.83
N GLU A 293 -11.86 -28.22 -76.91
CA GLU A 293 -11.09 -28.65 -75.74
C GLU A 293 -10.38 -27.47 -75.06
N GLN A 294 -9.74 -26.59 -75.85
CA GLN A 294 -9.07 -25.38 -75.35
C GLN A 294 -10.04 -24.39 -74.70
N ALA A 295 -11.22 -24.18 -75.31
CA ALA A 295 -12.27 -23.34 -74.75
C ALA A 295 -12.77 -23.88 -73.41
N SER A 296 -13.01 -25.20 -73.31
CA SER A 296 -13.40 -25.86 -72.06
C SER A 296 -12.34 -25.73 -70.97
N ALA A 297 -11.05 -25.86 -71.32
CA ALA A 297 -9.95 -25.68 -70.37
C ALA A 297 -9.87 -24.23 -69.87
N THR A 298 -10.06 -23.26 -70.76
CA THR A 298 -10.05 -21.82 -70.40
C THR A 298 -11.25 -21.47 -69.53
N HIS A 299 -12.43 -22.03 -69.81
CA HIS A 299 -13.62 -21.88 -68.98
C HIS A 299 -13.37 -22.38 -67.54
N ALA A 300 -12.73 -23.55 -67.38
CA ALA A 300 -12.38 -24.09 -66.06
C ALA A 300 -11.42 -23.17 -65.29
N MET A 301 -10.39 -22.62 -65.96
CA MET A 301 -9.45 -21.67 -65.34
C MET A 301 -10.14 -20.36 -64.93
N ALA A 302 -11.04 -19.83 -65.77
CA ALA A 302 -11.81 -18.63 -65.45
C ALA A 302 -12.70 -18.85 -64.21
N HIS A 303 -13.33 -20.01 -64.09
CA HIS A 303 -14.10 -20.38 -62.91
C HIS A 303 -13.25 -20.45 -61.63
N GLN A 304 -12.05 -21.03 -61.71
CA GLN A 304 -11.11 -21.05 -60.58
C GLN A 304 -10.68 -19.64 -60.17
N ALA A 305 -10.40 -18.76 -61.14
CA ALA A 305 -10.08 -17.36 -60.87
C ALA A 305 -11.25 -16.63 -60.19
N GLN A 306 -12.48 -16.88 -60.62
CA GLN A 306 -13.68 -16.32 -60.00
C GLN A 306 -13.83 -16.77 -58.53
N GLN A 307 -13.59 -18.05 -58.23
CA GLN A 307 -13.61 -18.56 -56.85
C GLN A 307 -12.53 -17.91 -55.98
N ALA A 308 -11.31 -17.78 -56.50
CA ALA A 308 -10.21 -17.12 -55.79
C ALA A 308 -10.52 -15.64 -55.49
N LEU A 309 -11.10 -14.92 -56.45
CA LEU A 309 -11.55 -13.53 -56.23
C LEU A 309 -12.65 -13.44 -55.16
N GLY A 310 -13.60 -14.39 -55.16
CA GLY A 310 -14.61 -14.48 -54.11
C GLY A 310 -14.01 -14.68 -52.71
N GLN A 311 -12.99 -15.54 -52.59
CA GLN A 311 -12.25 -15.73 -51.34
C GLN A 311 -11.48 -14.48 -50.91
N ILE A 312 -10.85 -13.77 -51.85
CA ILE A 312 -10.16 -12.50 -51.58
C ILE A 312 -11.14 -11.46 -51.04
N VAL A 313 -12.33 -11.32 -51.63
CA VAL A 313 -13.36 -10.38 -51.15
C VAL A 313 -13.78 -10.69 -49.71
N ALA A 314 -14.04 -11.97 -49.39
CA ALA A 314 -14.43 -12.37 -48.03
C ALA A 314 -13.32 -12.06 -47.01
N GLN A 315 -12.05 -12.23 -47.39
CA GLN A 315 -10.92 -11.94 -46.51
C GLN A 315 -10.69 -10.45 -46.31
N ILE A 316 -10.95 -9.65 -47.33
CA ILE A 316 -10.94 -8.19 -47.23
C ILE A 316 -12.05 -7.69 -46.30
N GLU A 317 -13.25 -8.26 -46.36
CA GLU A 317 -14.33 -7.93 -45.42
C GLU A 317 -13.92 -8.19 -43.96
N SER A 318 -13.26 -9.32 -43.69
CA SER A 318 -12.69 -9.62 -42.37
C SER A 318 -11.63 -8.59 -41.92
N ILE A 319 -10.77 -8.12 -42.84
CA ILE A 319 -9.78 -7.07 -42.54
C ILE A 319 -10.46 -5.74 -42.20
N THR A 320 -11.51 -5.36 -42.92
CA THR A 320 -12.29 -4.15 -42.63
C THR A 320 -12.93 -4.23 -41.24
N ASP A 321 -13.56 -5.37 -40.90
CA ASP A 321 -14.17 -5.59 -39.59
C ASP A 321 -13.14 -5.51 -38.45
N MET A 322 -11.99 -6.17 -38.61
CA MET A 322 -10.88 -6.09 -37.64
C MET A 322 -10.38 -4.64 -37.48
N SER A 323 -10.27 -3.89 -38.57
CA SER A 323 -9.83 -2.50 -38.53
C SER A 323 -10.81 -1.62 -37.75
N HIS A 324 -12.12 -1.84 -37.90
CA HIS A 324 -13.13 -1.15 -37.09
C HIS A 324 -13.04 -1.52 -35.60
N GLN A 325 -12.81 -2.79 -35.28
CA GLN A 325 -12.63 -3.22 -33.89
C GLN A 325 -11.38 -2.60 -33.26
N ILE A 326 -10.26 -2.53 -34.00
CA ILE A 326 -9.03 -1.87 -33.52
C ILE A 326 -9.30 -0.39 -33.25
N ALA A 327 -9.99 0.31 -34.16
CA ALA A 327 -10.32 1.72 -33.97
C ALA A 327 -11.17 1.95 -32.70
N ALA A 328 -12.22 1.14 -32.50
CA ALA A 328 -13.07 1.21 -31.30
C ALA A 328 -12.28 0.89 -30.02
N ALA A 329 -11.40 -0.12 -30.06
CA ALA A 329 -10.53 -0.45 -28.93
C ALA A 329 -9.54 0.68 -28.60
N SER A 330 -9.00 1.37 -29.62
CA SER A 330 -8.16 2.54 -29.43
C SER A 330 -8.92 3.70 -28.80
N GLU A 331 -10.18 3.95 -29.18
CA GLU A 331 -11.02 4.97 -28.51
C GLU A 331 -11.24 4.66 -27.02
N GLN A 332 -11.48 3.39 -26.68
CA GLN A 332 -11.58 2.96 -25.28
C GLN A 332 -10.25 3.13 -24.53
N GLN A 333 -9.14 2.76 -25.14
CA GLN A 333 -7.80 2.95 -24.54
C GLN A 333 -7.49 4.42 -24.31
N GLN A 334 -7.93 5.32 -25.20
CA GLN A 334 -7.76 6.76 -25.03
C GLN A 334 -8.49 7.26 -23.76
N ALA A 335 -9.73 6.85 -23.55
CA ALA A 335 -10.49 7.23 -22.35
C ALA A 335 -9.83 6.72 -21.06
N VAL A 336 -9.36 5.47 -21.06
CA VAL A 336 -8.62 4.90 -19.91
C VAL A 336 -7.30 5.64 -19.68
N ALA A 337 -6.59 6.02 -20.73
CA ALA A 337 -5.34 6.77 -20.61
C ALA A 337 -5.57 8.17 -20.00
N GLU A 338 -6.67 8.84 -20.35
CA GLU A 338 -7.06 10.12 -19.75
C GLU A 338 -7.40 9.98 -18.26
N GLU A 339 -8.13 8.92 -17.89
CA GLU A 339 -8.41 8.61 -16.48
C GLU A 339 -7.14 8.36 -15.67
N ILE A 340 -6.22 7.54 -16.21
CA ILE A 340 -4.92 7.29 -15.56
C ILE A 340 -4.11 8.58 -15.43
N SER A 341 -4.12 9.45 -16.45
CA SER A 341 -3.46 10.76 -16.39
C SER A 341 -4.03 11.64 -15.28
N SER A 342 -5.35 11.66 -15.12
CA SER A 342 -6.02 12.39 -14.02
C SER A 342 -5.64 11.82 -12.64
N ASN A 343 -5.58 10.49 -12.51
CA ASN A 343 -5.15 9.83 -11.28
C ASN A 343 -3.70 10.16 -10.92
N ILE A 344 -2.79 10.19 -11.91
CA ILE A 344 -1.39 10.59 -11.70
C ILE A 344 -1.30 12.05 -11.23
N SER A 345 -2.07 12.95 -11.83
CA SER A 345 -2.13 14.35 -11.38
C SER A 345 -2.62 14.46 -9.93
N SER A 346 -3.59 13.64 -9.55
CA SER A 346 -4.09 13.58 -8.16
C SER A 346 -3.02 13.02 -7.21
N MET A 347 -2.27 12.00 -7.63
CA MET A 347 -1.14 11.46 -6.84
C MET A 347 -0.04 12.50 -6.63
N ALA A 348 0.27 13.30 -7.64
CA ALA A 348 1.24 14.39 -7.51
C ALA A 348 0.76 15.45 -6.50
N GLN A 349 -0.52 15.81 -6.54
CA GLN A 349 -1.11 16.73 -5.56
C GLN A 349 -1.04 16.19 -4.12
N VAL A 350 -1.37 14.92 -3.93
CA VAL A 350 -1.26 14.26 -2.61
C VAL A 350 0.19 14.21 -2.14
N ALA A 351 1.16 14.01 -3.02
CA ALA A 351 2.58 14.07 -2.66
C ALA A 351 2.96 15.45 -2.12
N VAL A 352 2.51 16.54 -2.77
CA VAL A 352 2.74 17.92 -2.30
C VAL A 352 2.11 18.16 -0.92
N GLU A 353 0.90 17.66 -0.69
CA GLU A 353 0.23 17.76 0.61
C GLU A 353 0.99 16.97 1.69
N ASN A 354 1.41 15.74 1.39
CA ASN A 354 2.22 14.92 2.29
C ASN A 354 3.56 15.58 2.63
N ALA A 355 4.22 16.25 1.68
CA ALA A 355 5.45 17.01 1.93
C ALA A 355 5.21 18.08 3.00
N LYS A 356 4.12 18.83 2.86
CA LYS A 356 3.73 19.89 3.79
C LYS A 356 3.42 19.35 5.19
N GLU A 357 2.67 18.26 5.28
CA GLU A 357 2.33 17.61 6.56
C GLU A 357 3.56 17.04 7.25
N THR A 358 4.43 16.38 6.49
CA THR A 358 5.72 15.86 6.98
C THR A 358 6.59 16.98 7.52
N HIS A 359 6.67 18.10 6.80
CA HIS A 359 7.40 19.27 7.26
C HIS A 359 6.82 19.85 8.56
N SER A 360 5.49 19.97 8.66
CA SER A 360 4.81 20.43 9.87
C SER A 360 5.04 19.51 11.07
N THR A 361 5.06 18.19 10.83
CA THR A 361 5.35 17.17 11.85
C THR A 361 6.79 17.29 12.34
N ASN A 362 7.76 17.50 11.44
CA ASN A 362 9.16 17.71 11.79
C ASN A 362 9.32 18.95 12.70
N LEU A 363 8.69 20.08 12.33
CA LEU A 363 8.68 21.30 13.15
C LEU A 363 8.06 21.08 14.53
N SER A 364 6.97 20.31 14.60
CA SER A 364 6.32 19.97 15.87
C SER A 364 7.22 19.09 16.75
N SER A 365 7.95 18.14 16.16
CA SER A 365 8.94 17.33 16.87
C SER A 365 10.04 18.19 17.48
N LEU A 366 10.58 19.15 16.72
CA LEU A 366 11.60 20.09 17.21
C LEU A 366 11.07 20.93 18.37
N LYS A 367 9.79 21.32 18.33
CA LYS A 367 9.15 22.04 19.43
C LYS A 367 9.07 21.17 20.70
N VAL A 368 8.64 19.92 20.60
CA VAL A 368 8.60 18.99 21.74
C VAL A 368 9.99 18.73 22.31
N PHE A 369 10.98 18.55 21.43
CA PHE A 369 12.38 18.38 21.81
C PHE A 369 12.91 19.60 22.60
N ASN A 370 12.63 20.82 22.15
CA ASN A 370 13.04 22.03 22.83
C ASN A 370 12.32 22.22 24.17
N MET A 371 11.02 21.93 24.24
CA MET A 371 10.25 21.98 25.49
C MET A 371 10.77 20.96 26.52
N SER A 372 11.14 19.75 26.07
CA SER A 372 11.79 18.74 26.91
C SER A 372 13.12 19.27 27.49
N GLN A 373 13.97 19.88 26.67
CA GLN A 373 15.21 20.48 27.15
C GLN A 373 14.99 21.64 28.12
N GLU A 374 13.97 22.46 27.88
CA GLU A 374 13.58 23.55 28.78
C GLU A 374 13.17 22.99 30.16
N ILE A 375 12.34 21.94 30.19
CA ILE A 375 11.98 21.23 31.42
C ILE A 375 13.24 20.70 32.12
N SER A 376 14.12 19.98 31.42
CA SER A 376 15.36 19.45 32.02
C SER A 376 16.27 20.55 32.58
N SER A 377 16.36 21.70 31.90
CA SER A 377 17.12 22.87 32.36
C SER A 377 16.53 23.47 33.64
N LEU A 378 15.20 23.64 33.69
CA LEU A 378 14.50 24.15 34.87
C LEU A 378 14.64 23.22 36.08
N LEU A 379 14.67 21.90 35.84
CA LEU A 379 14.84 20.88 36.89
C LEU A 379 16.29 20.75 37.36
N GLY A 380 17.27 21.12 36.52
CA GLY A 380 18.71 21.01 36.81
C GLY A 380 19.19 21.80 38.03
N ARG A 381 18.40 22.76 38.52
CA ARG A 381 18.69 23.50 39.76
C ARG A 381 18.51 22.66 41.03
N PHE A 382 17.76 21.56 40.96
CA PHE A 382 17.45 20.73 42.12
C PHE A 382 18.49 19.62 42.28
N HIS A 383 19.11 19.54 43.45
CA HIS A 383 19.98 18.44 43.82
C HIS A 383 19.19 17.36 44.55
N VAL A 384 19.17 16.15 43.98
CA VAL A 384 18.50 14.98 44.55
C VAL A 384 19.50 13.84 44.67
N ASP A 385 19.62 13.24 45.84
CA ASP A 385 20.37 11.99 46.00
C ASP A 385 19.54 10.83 45.46
N LYS A 386 19.81 10.46 44.19
CA LYS A 386 19.14 9.35 43.50
C LYS A 386 19.25 8.03 44.26
N ARG A 387 20.40 7.75 44.90
CA ARG A 387 20.61 6.49 45.62
C ARG A 387 19.81 6.46 46.91
N ALA A 388 19.74 7.59 47.63
CA ALA A 388 18.90 7.70 48.81
C ALA A 388 17.42 7.53 48.44
N MET A 389 16.95 8.17 47.36
CA MET A 389 15.57 8.02 46.88
C MET A 389 15.24 6.59 46.47
N GLU A 390 16.11 5.91 45.72
CA GLU A 390 15.93 4.50 45.36
C GLU A 390 15.85 3.59 46.60
N GLN A 391 16.63 3.87 47.64
CA GLN A 391 16.58 3.11 48.89
C GLN A 391 15.31 3.40 49.70
N LEU A 392 14.79 4.62 49.67
CA LEU A 392 13.52 4.98 50.31
C LEU A 392 12.35 4.32 49.59
N GLU A 393 12.34 4.35 48.25
CA GLU A 393 11.32 3.66 47.45
C GLU A 393 11.33 2.15 47.65
N LYS A 394 12.50 1.54 47.94
CA LYS A 394 12.58 0.12 48.32
C LYS A 394 11.97 -0.17 49.69
N ARG A 395 12.03 0.77 50.64
CA ARG A 395 11.51 0.57 52.01
C ARG A 395 9.98 0.60 52.05
N HIS A 396 9.35 1.50 51.30
CA HIS A 396 7.90 1.68 51.26
C HIS A 396 7.22 1.00 50.07
N ARG A 397 7.85 -0.06 49.54
CA ARG A 397 7.39 -0.77 48.34
C ARG A 397 6.25 -1.73 48.67
N PHE A 398 5.03 -1.42 48.22
CA PHE A 398 3.86 -2.29 48.38
C PHE A 398 3.69 -3.30 47.23
N VAL A 399 3.96 -2.82 46.01
CA VAL A 399 3.92 -3.58 44.76
C VAL A 399 5.27 -3.45 44.08
N GLU A 400 5.84 -4.58 43.67
CA GLU A 400 7.12 -4.65 42.97
C GLU A 400 6.90 -4.89 41.48
N TRP A 401 7.53 -4.06 40.65
CA TRP A 401 7.66 -4.35 39.22
C TRP A 401 8.62 -5.53 39.03
N GLY A 402 8.17 -6.55 38.33
CA GLY A 402 8.96 -7.74 38.03
C GLY A 402 8.58 -8.36 36.69
N PRO A 403 9.32 -9.39 36.23
CA PRO A 403 9.12 -10.02 34.92
C PRO A 403 7.68 -10.51 34.67
N GLN A 404 6.95 -10.82 35.73
CA GLN A 404 5.56 -11.26 35.68
C GLN A 404 4.57 -10.14 35.30
N LEU A 405 4.95 -8.87 35.41
CA LEU A 405 4.13 -7.72 35.01
C LEU A 405 4.57 -7.12 33.67
N ASP A 406 5.68 -7.60 33.12
CA ASP A 406 6.19 -7.20 31.81
C ASP A 406 5.40 -7.95 30.72
N LEU A 407 4.70 -7.19 29.89
CA LEU A 407 3.86 -7.72 28.81
C LEU A 407 4.55 -7.72 27.44
N GLY A 408 5.82 -7.30 27.38
CA GLY A 408 6.59 -7.20 26.13
C GLY A 408 6.16 -6.05 25.20
N MET A 409 5.33 -5.11 25.68
CA MET A 409 4.94 -3.90 24.95
C MET A 409 5.45 -2.67 25.72
N GLU A 410 6.37 -1.92 25.12
CA GLU A 410 7.18 -0.91 25.83
C GLU A 410 6.31 0.19 26.46
N GLU A 411 5.37 0.74 25.68
CA GLU A 411 4.48 1.83 26.13
C GLU A 411 3.50 1.37 27.22
N ILE A 412 2.91 0.19 27.05
CA ILE A 412 1.97 -0.38 28.04
C ILE A 412 2.72 -0.67 29.35
N ASN A 413 3.90 -1.27 29.26
CA ASN A 413 4.75 -1.50 30.42
C ASN A 413 5.12 -0.21 31.15
N ARG A 414 5.44 0.86 30.41
CA ARG A 414 5.73 2.17 31.00
C ARG A 414 4.52 2.73 31.75
N GLN A 415 3.31 2.61 31.19
CA GLN A 415 2.08 3.05 31.84
C GLN A 415 1.77 2.21 33.09
N HIS A 416 1.98 0.90 33.03
CA HIS A 416 1.84 0.01 34.19
C HIS A 416 2.84 0.31 35.30
N GLN A 417 4.11 0.57 34.97
CA GLN A 417 5.12 1.01 35.94
C GLN A 417 4.69 2.30 36.65
N ARG A 418 4.04 3.22 35.93
CA ARG A 418 3.48 4.44 36.54
C ARG A 418 2.29 4.15 37.45
N LEU A 419 1.40 3.23 37.09
CA LEU A 419 0.33 2.78 37.99
C LEU A 419 0.89 2.13 39.27
N VAL A 420 1.92 1.29 39.15
CA VAL A 420 2.64 0.72 40.31
C VAL A 420 3.22 1.83 41.19
N SER A 421 3.84 2.85 40.58
CA SER A 421 4.38 4.02 41.28
C SER A 421 3.30 4.77 42.06
N LEU A 422 2.13 5.04 41.45
CA LEU A 422 1.00 5.71 42.10
C LEU A 422 0.41 4.89 43.26
N ILE A 423 0.32 3.57 43.13
CA ILE A 423 -0.15 2.68 44.19
C ILE A 423 0.84 2.65 45.37
N ASN A 424 2.14 2.59 45.08
CA ASN A 424 3.17 2.67 46.12
C ASN A 424 3.16 4.05 46.81
N GLU A 425 2.91 5.13 46.07
CA GLU A 425 2.74 6.47 46.64
C GLU A 425 1.53 6.53 47.58
N LEU A 426 0.37 6.00 47.16
CA LEU A 426 -0.83 5.91 48.00
C LEU A 426 -0.56 5.11 49.28
N HIS A 427 0.07 3.94 49.17
CA HIS A 427 0.41 3.10 50.31
C HIS A 427 1.22 3.86 51.35
N ARG A 428 2.30 4.52 50.91
CA ARG A 428 3.16 5.31 51.78
C ARG A 428 2.39 6.45 52.45
N THR A 429 1.50 7.13 51.72
CA THR A 429 0.70 8.20 52.34
C THR A 429 -0.27 7.72 53.41
N LEU A 430 -0.76 6.49 53.29
CA LEU A 430 -1.57 5.84 54.31
C LEU A 430 -0.72 5.42 55.52
N GLU A 431 0.51 4.92 55.31
CA GLU A 431 1.44 4.55 56.40
C GLU A 431 1.95 5.76 57.20
N GLU A 432 2.31 6.85 56.52
CA GLU A 432 2.91 8.06 57.12
C GLU A 432 1.86 9.06 57.64
N ALA A 433 0.63 8.60 57.88
CA ALA A 433 -0.49 9.38 58.43
C ALA A 433 -0.70 10.75 57.74
N TYR A 434 -0.64 10.79 56.40
CA TYR A 434 -1.00 11.99 55.65
C TYR A 434 -2.45 12.38 55.95
N GLY A 435 -2.76 13.69 55.91
CA GLY A 435 -4.14 14.16 56.07
C GLY A 435 -5.06 13.62 54.96
N LEU A 436 -6.35 13.47 55.27
CA LEU A 436 -7.39 12.95 54.37
C LEU A 436 -7.39 13.60 52.97
N GLU A 437 -7.11 14.90 52.91
CA GLU A 437 -7.06 15.65 51.64
C GLU A 437 -5.90 15.26 50.72
N ALA A 438 -4.77 14.79 51.27
CA ALA A 438 -3.67 14.29 50.44
C ALA A 438 -4.01 12.92 49.84
N ILE A 439 -4.62 12.05 50.63
CA ILE A 439 -5.09 10.73 50.20
C ILE A 439 -6.11 10.90 49.06
N LYS A 440 -7.09 11.79 49.21
CA LYS A 440 -8.08 12.11 48.16
C LYS A 440 -7.43 12.52 46.84
N ARG A 441 -6.38 13.34 46.87
CA ARG A 441 -5.67 13.78 45.65
C ARG A 441 -4.95 12.64 44.95
N ILE A 442 -4.30 11.74 45.69
CA ILE A 442 -3.60 10.59 45.09
C ILE A 442 -4.60 9.60 44.51
N VAL A 443 -5.70 9.32 45.23
CA VAL A 443 -6.78 8.47 44.71
C VAL A 443 -7.38 9.07 43.43
N GLN A 444 -7.62 10.38 43.39
CA GLN A 444 -8.06 11.04 42.16
C GLN A 444 -7.05 10.90 41.02
N GLY A 445 -5.76 11.14 41.28
CA GLY A 445 -4.71 10.97 40.28
C GLY A 445 -4.61 9.54 39.75
N LEU A 446 -4.83 8.54 40.61
CA LEU A 446 -4.90 7.14 40.22
C LEU A 446 -6.10 6.86 39.30
N VAL A 447 -7.28 7.39 39.62
CA VAL A 447 -8.48 7.29 38.76
C VAL A 447 -8.20 7.92 37.39
N ASP A 448 -7.68 9.14 37.37
CA ASP A 448 -7.43 9.89 36.14
C ASP A 448 -6.39 9.18 35.26
N TYR A 449 -5.30 8.70 35.85
CA TYR A 449 -4.26 7.99 35.11
C TYR A 449 -4.77 6.64 34.57
N THR A 450 -5.51 5.90 35.38
CA THR A 450 -6.10 4.61 34.98
C THR A 450 -7.08 4.79 33.82
N ALA A 451 -7.91 5.84 33.84
CA ALA A 451 -8.82 6.14 32.74
C ALA A 451 -8.09 6.47 31.43
N ASN A 452 -6.99 7.23 31.49
CA ASN A 452 -6.17 7.52 30.31
C ASN A 452 -5.47 6.28 29.77
N HIS A 453 -4.95 5.42 30.65
CA HIS A 453 -4.34 4.16 30.28
C HIS A 453 -5.34 3.24 29.55
N PHE A 454 -6.56 3.09 30.07
CA PHE A 454 -7.61 2.33 29.42
C PHE A 454 -8.02 2.90 28.06
N ALA A 455 -8.10 4.22 27.94
CA ALA A 455 -8.38 4.86 26.66
C ALA A 455 -7.31 4.50 25.61
N TYR A 456 -6.04 4.46 26.02
CA TYR A 456 -4.93 4.07 25.15
C TYR A 456 -5.04 2.59 24.71
N GLU A 457 -5.34 1.67 25.63
CA GLU A 457 -5.56 0.25 25.28
C GLU A 457 -6.76 0.06 24.36
N GLU A 458 -7.87 0.76 24.63
CA GLU A 458 -9.07 0.71 23.80
C GLU A 458 -8.83 1.26 22.39
N GLU A 459 -7.95 2.25 22.24
CA GLU A 459 -7.49 2.73 20.93
C GLU A 459 -6.69 1.65 20.20
N LEU A 460 -5.79 0.94 20.89
CA LEU A 460 -5.09 -0.20 20.32
C LEU A 460 -6.06 -1.32 19.92
N PHE A 461 -7.09 -1.58 20.72
CA PHE A 461 -8.11 -2.57 20.40
C PHE A 461 -8.86 -2.21 19.13
N ALA A 462 -9.24 -0.94 18.96
CA ALA A 462 -9.90 -0.45 17.75
C ALA A 462 -8.98 -0.55 16.53
N ARG A 463 -7.71 -0.16 16.68
CA ARG A 463 -6.72 -0.16 15.59
C ARG A 463 -6.38 -1.57 15.09
N PHE A 464 -6.26 -2.53 16.01
CA PHE A 464 -5.84 -3.89 15.69
C PHE A 464 -6.99 -4.92 15.67
N GLY A 465 -8.22 -4.47 15.94
CA GLY A 465 -9.43 -5.28 15.85
C GLY A 465 -9.52 -6.37 16.92
N TYR A 466 -9.27 -6.04 18.18
CA TYR A 466 -9.29 -7.02 19.27
C TYR A 466 -10.70 -7.59 19.52
N PRO A 467 -10.94 -8.92 19.41
CA PRO A 467 -12.29 -9.49 19.44
C PRO A 467 -13.07 -9.29 20.75
N GLN A 468 -12.38 -9.14 21.88
CA GLN A 468 -13.00 -8.99 23.20
C GLN A 468 -13.08 -7.53 23.66
N THR A 469 -12.96 -6.55 22.75
CA THR A 469 -12.96 -5.11 23.05
C THR A 469 -14.09 -4.71 24.01
N GLU A 470 -15.34 -5.03 23.68
CA GLU A 470 -16.50 -4.59 24.48
C GLU A 470 -16.55 -5.28 25.86
N GLN A 471 -16.11 -6.54 25.94
CA GLN A 471 -15.97 -7.22 27.23
C GLN A 471 -14.87 -6.58 28.09
N HIS A 472 -13.78 -6.15 27.46
CA HIS A 472 -12.67 -5.48 28.13
C HIS A 472 -13.07 -4.08 28.64
N LYS A 473 -13.76 -3.27 27.82
CA LYS A 473 -14.33 -1.98 28.23
C LYS A 473 -15.26 -2.09 29.44
N LEU A 474 -16.07 -3.14 29.50
CA LEU A 474 -16.94 -3.37 30.65
C LEU A 474 -16.12 -3.60 31.94
N LYS A 475 -15.00 -4.33 31.86
CA LYS A 475 -14.07 -4.51 32.99
C LYS A 475 -13.46 -3.17 33.42
N HIS A 476 -13.05 -2.32 32.47
CA HIS A 476 -12.53 -0.97 32.75
C HIS A 476 -13.55 -0.10 33.48
N GLN A 477 -14.80 -0.06 33.00
CA GLN A 477 -15.88 0.70 33.62
C GLN A 477 -16.19 0.21 35.05
N GLN A 478 -16.24 -1.10 35.24
CA GLN A 478 -16.47 -1.69 36.56
C GLN A 478 -15.36 -1.33 37.55
N LEU A 479 -14.11 -1.31 37.11
CA LEU A 479 -13.01 -0.89 37.95
C LEU A 479 -13.11 0.58 38.34
N VAL A 480 -13.27 1.47 37.36
CA VAL A 480 -13.35 2.92 37.61
C VAL A 480 -14.49 3.20 38.58
N ALA A 481 -15.64 2.54 38.41
CA ALA A 481 -16.77 2.63 39.33
C ALA A 481 -16.41 2.20 40.76
N LYS A 482 -15.66 1.11 40.94
CA LYS A 482 -15.20 0.65 42.25
C LYS A 482 -14.22 1.62 42.91
N VAL A 483 -13.25 2.16 42.17
CA VAL A 483 -12.29 3.13 42.72
C VAL A 483 -13.01 4.43 43.11
N LEU A 484 -13.98 4.89 42.32
CA LEU A 484 -14.83 6.04 42.66
C LEU A 484 -15.71 5.78 43.90
N ASP A 485 -16.16 4.54 44.11
CA ASP A 485 -16.88 4.18 45.34
C ASP A 485 -15.98 4.28 46.57
N PHE A 486 -14.76 3.72 46.51
CA PHE A 486 -13.75 3.92 47.55
C PHE A 486 -13.46 5.39 47.81
N GLN A 487 -13.33 6.20 46.76
CA GLN A 487 -13.13 7.64 46.90
C GLN A 487 -14.26 8.32 47.69
N LYS A 488 -15.53 7.95 47.43
CA LYS A 488 -16.69 8.47 48.18
C LYS A 488 -16.67 8.03 49.64
N ARG A 489 -16.34 6.76 49.91
CA ARG A 489 -16.24 6.20 51.26
C ARG A 489 -15.14 6.88 52.07
N VAL A 490 -13.95 7.06 51.47
CA VAL A 490 -12.85 7.87 52.05
C VAL A 490 -13.32 9.30 52.31
N ALA A 491 -14.06 9.93 51.39
CA ALA A 491 -14.57 11.30 51.57
C ALA A 491 -15.57 11.42 52.72
N ASN A 492 -16.31 10.36 53.03
CA ASN A 492 -17.23 10.26 54.16
C ASN A 492 -16.54 9.95 55.49
N GLY A 493 -15.21 9.75 55.50
CA GLY A 493 -14.44 9.44 56.69
C GLY A 493 -14.48 7.96 57.10
N GLU A 494 -14.87 7.06 56.19
CA GLU A 494 -14.76 5.62 56.42
C GLU A 494 -13.28 5.19 56.37
N ASP A 495 -12.88 4.35 57.32
CA ASP A 495 -11.56 3.71 57.29
C ASP A 495 -11.60 2.52 56.31
N VAL A 496 -11.13 2.78 55.10
CA VAL A 496 -11.09 1.82 53.99
C VAL A 496 -9.67 1.61 53.48
N ALA A 497 -8.65 2.03 54.23
CA ALA A 497 -7.25 2.04 53.78
C ALA A 497 -6.77 0.64 53.37
N ASP A 498 -6.92 -0.35 54.26
CA ASP A 498 -6.49 -1.72 53.99
C ASP A 498 -7.32 -2.38 52.87
N GLU A 499 -8.63 -2.12 52.85
CA GLU A 499 -9.55 -2.63 51.82
C GLU A 499 -9.18 -2.08 50.43
N LEU A 500 -8.95 -0.77 50.33
CA LEU A 500 -8.53 -0.09 49.11
C LEU A 500 -7.16 -0.59 48.63
N MET A 501 -6.18 -0.69 49.53
CA MET A 501 -4.84 -1.16 49.17
C MET A 501 -4.86 -2.63 48.71
N ALA A 502 -5.59 -3.49 49.40
CA ALA A 502 -5.77 -4.88 48.99
C ALA A 502 -6.47 -4.99 47.62
N PHE A 503 -7.51 -4.18 47.41
CA PHE A 503 -8.21 -4.10 46.13
C PHE A 503 -7.29 -3.65 45.00
N LEU A 504 -6.59 -2.52 45.16
CA LEU A 504 -5.71 -1.97 44.12
C LEU A 504 -4.58 -2.92 43.75
N LYS A 505 -3.94 -3.57 44.73
CA LYS A 505 -2.88 -4.55 44.48
C LYS A 505 -3.42 -5.81 43.80
N SER A 506 -4.52 -6.37 44.29
CA SER A 506 -5.11 -7.56 43.67
C SER A 506 -5.59 -7.25 42.26
N TRP A 507 -6.22 -6.09 42.07
CA TRP A 507 -6.69 -5.67 40.77
C TRP A 507 -5.54 -5.47 39.80
N LEU A 508 -4.54 -4.65 40.14
CA LEU A 508 -3.42 -4.35 39.25
C LEU A 508 -2.71 -5.63 38.79
N ILE A 509 -2.44 -6.54 39.72
CA ILE A 509 -1.77 -7.81 39.39
C ILE A 509 -2.68 -8.68 38.51
N ASN A 510 -3.95 -8.86 38.86
CA ASN A 510 -4.86 -9.73 38.12
C ASN A 510 -5.25 -9.15 36.74
N HIS A 511 -5.29 -7.83 36.62
CA HIS A 511 -5.57 -7.15 35.36
C HIS A 511 -4.39 -7.30 34.42
N ILE A 512 -3.19 -6.89 34.84
CA ILE A 512 -1.95 -7.00 34.04
C ILE A 512 -1.66 -8.46 33.67
N GLN A 513 -1.67 -9.38 34.65
CA GLN A 513 -1.29 -10.77 34.40
C GLN A 513 -2.37 -11.61 33.72
N GLY A 514 -3.63 -11.18 33.84
CA GLY A 514 -4.78 -11.88 33.29
C GLY A 514 -5.29 -11.21 32.03
N SER A 515 -6.04 -10.12 32.20
CA SER A 515 -6.75 -9.46 31.10
C SER A 515 -5.81 -8.82 30.08
N ASP A 516 -4.69 -8.24 30.53
CA ASP A 516 -3.85 -7.47 29.62
C ASP A 516 -2.93 -8.38 28.84
N LYS A 517 -2.33 -9.35 29.55
CA LYS A 517 -1.56 -10.44 28.95
C LYS A 517 -2.34 -11.23 27.89
N GLU A 518 -3.66 -11.37 28.03
CA GLU A 518 -4.51 -12.03 27.04
C GLU A 518 -4.55 -11.27 25.71
N TYR A 519 -4.58 -9.93 25.73
CA TYR A 519 -4.63 -9.15 24.50
C TYR A 519 -3.24 -8.85 23.93
N THR A 520 -2.18 -8.72 24.74
CA THR A 520 -0.87 -8.31 24.21
C THR A 520 -0.30 -9.30 23.21
N GLY A 521 -0.48 -10.60 23.42
CA GLY A 521 -0.11 -11.62 22.43
C GLY A 521 -0.84 -11.46 21.09
N PHE A 522 -2.11 -11.04 21.13
CA PHE A 522 -2.91 -10.76 19.94
C PHE A 522 -2.41 -9.49 19.21
N LEU A 523 -2.11 -8.43 19.97
CA LEU A 523 -1.63 -7.16 19.41
C LEU A 523 -0.24 -7.29 18.80
N ILE A 524 0.70 -7.94 19.51
CA ILE A 524 2.07 -8.20 19.02
C ILE A 524 2.04 -9.03 17.73
N ALA A 525 1.17 -10.06 17.66
CA ALA A 525 1.01 -10.87 16.45
C ALA A 525 0.50 -10.07 15.23
N ARG A 526 -0.07 -8.87 15.44
CA ARG A 526 -0.52 -7.93 14.41
C ARG A 526 0.40 -6.73 14.22
N GLY A 527 1.58 -6.76 14.83
CA GLY A 527 2.61 -5.74 14.65
C GLY A 527 2.51 -4.54 15.58
N ALA A 528 1.72 -4.61 16.66
CA ALA A 528 1.86 -3.65 17.75
C ALA A 528 3.22 -3.88 18.45
N GLN A 529 3.89 -2.79 18.85
CA GLN A 529 5.17 -2.80 19.55
C GLN A 529 5.04 -2.09 20.90
#